data_AF-A0A098GGQ9-F1
#
_entry.id   AF-A0A098GGQ9-F1
#
_cell.length_a   1.000
_cell.length_b   1.000
_cell.length_c   1.000
_cell.angle_alpha   90.00
_cell.angle_beta   90.00
_cell.angle_gamma   90.00
#
_symmetry.space_group_name_H-M   'P 1'
#
loop_
_entity.id
_entity.type
_entity.pdbx_description
1 polymer ?
#
loop_
_entity_poly.entity_id
_entity_poly.type
_entity_poly.pdbx_seq_one_letter_code
_entity_poly.pdbx_strand_id
1 'polypeptide(L)'
;MTQQSETAKKDKLQIIDWLVEHFPNAFFKKASQVRPLQIGIFDEIIDFYERLDTPPFSKKALREALSYYSSSPAYLNCQKANTARVDLFGNEVDIVTEEQAKYAHQRYQQRYGEKKG
;
A
#
# COMPACT_ATOMS: atom_id res chain seq x y z
N MET A 1 -18.10 -0.88 21.11
CA MET A 1 -17.63 -1.29 19.77
C MET A 1 -16.40 -0.52 19.26
N THR A 2 -15.90 0.49 19.97
CA THR A 2 -14.74 1.32 19.58
C THR A 2 -13.37 0.66 19.77
N GLN A 3 -13.22 -0.25 20.73
CA GLN A 3 -11.91 -0.78 21.11
C GLN A 3 -11.36 -1.82 20.10
N GLN A 4 -12.23 -2.55 19.41
CA GLN A 4 -11.82 -3.61 18.47
C GLN A 4 -11.32 -3.03 17.12
N SER A 5 -11.84 -1.87 16.69
CA SER A 5 -11.41 -1.19 15.47
C SER A 5 -10.07 -0.47 15.63
N GLU A 6 -9.76 0.04 16.82
CA GLU A 6 -8.48 0.67 17.14
C GLU A 6 -7.34 -0.36 17.15
N THR A 7 -7.55 -1.53 17.76
CA THR A 7 -6.58 -2.63 17.74
C THR A 7 -6.32 -3.10 16.31
N ALA A 8 -7.38 -3.34 15.53
CA ALA A 8 -7.23 -3.77 14.13
C ALA A 8 -6.48 -2.73 13.26
N LYS A 9 -6.63 -1.43 13.56
CA LYS A 9 -5.84 -0.38 12.90
C LYS A 9 -4.38 -0.44 13.32
N LYS A 10 -4.10 -0.61 14.61
CA LYS A 10 -2.74 -0.72 15.15
C LYS A 10 -1.99 -1.89 14.51
N ASP A 11 -2.62 -3.05 14.41
CA ASP A 11 -2.02 -4.25 13.80
C ASP A 11 -1.62 -3.99 12.34
N LYS A 12 -2.49 -3.33 11.55
CA LYS A 12 -2.19 -2.96 10.16
C LYS A 12 -1.00 -2.00 10.06
N LEU A 13 -0.90 -1.05 10.97
CA LEU A 13 0.24 -0.13 11.01
C LEU A 13 1.54 -0.87 11.35
N GLN A 14 1.53 -1.81 12.30
CA GLN A 14 2.72 -2.62 12.60
C GLN A 14 3.17 -3.46 11.40
N ILE A 15 2.23 -3.98 10.61
CA ILE A 15 2.56 -4.71 9.38
C ILE A 15 3.12 -3.77 8.30
N ILE A 16 2.60 -2.54 8.19
CA ILE A 16 3.16 -1.53 7.28
C ILE A 16 4.57 -1.15 7.71
N ASP A 17 4.84 -1.05 9.01
CA ASP A 17 6.17 -0.80 9.54
C ASP A 17 7.14 -1.91 9.13
N TRP A 18 6.70 -3.16 9.24
CA TRP A 18 7.45 -4.32 8.76
C TRP A 18 7.72 -4.26 7.25
N LEU A 19 6.73 -3.89 6.44
CA LEU A 19 6.92 -3.71 4.99
C LEU A 19 7.95 -2.61 4.67
N VAL A 20 7.92 -1.49 5.40
CA VAL A 20 8.90 -0.39 5.23
C VAL A 20 10.30 -0.84 5.62
N GLU A 21 10.44 -1.64 6.67
CA GLU A 21 11.73 -2.17 7.12
C GLU A 21 12.34 -3.16 6.10
N HIS A 22 11.51 -4.05 5.54
CA HIS A 22 11.98 -5.11 4.64
C HIS A 22 12.09 -4.65 3.18
N PHE A 23 11.29 -3.67 2.78
CA PHE A 23 11.23 -3.16 1.40
C PHE A 23 11.28 -1.61 1.39
N PRO A 24 12.38 -1.02 1.89
CA PRO A 24 12.50 0.44 2.10
C PRO A 24 12.50 1.27 0.82
N ASN A 25 12.68 0.63 -0.34
CA ASN A 25 12.65 1.28 -1.65
C ASN A 25 11.26 1.28 -2.30
N ALA A 26 10.32 0.49 -1.77
CA ALA A 26 8.95 0.38 -2.27
C ALA A 26 7.94 1.03 -1.32
N PHE A 27 8.08 0.80 -0.01
CA PHE A 27 7.13 1.25 1.00
C PHE A 27 7.63 2.45 1.79
N PHE A 28 6.79 3.48 1.87
CA PHE A 28 7.09 4.71 2.60
C PHE A 28 5.94 5.13 3.50
N LYS A 29 6.27 5.64 4.69
CA LYS A 29 5.31 6.28 5.61
C LYS A 29 5.03 7.74 5.27
N LYS A 30 6.05 8.45 4.78
CA LYS A 30 5.93 9.87 4.45
C LYS A 30 5.17 10.01 3.14
N ALA A 31 4.05 10.73 3.17
CA ALA A 31 3.16 10.87 2.02
C ALA A 31 3.86 11.35 0.74
N SER A 32 4.86 12.23 0.85
CA SER A 32 5.61 12.75 -0.29
C SER A 32 6.55 11.73 -0.95
N GLN A 33 6.79 10.58 -0.32
CA GLN A 33 7.67 9.53 -0.82
C GLN A 33 6.90 8.32 -1.37
N VAL A 34 5.60 8.22 -1.08
CA VAL A 34 4.76 7.11 -1.55
C VAL A 34 4.74 7.09 -3.08
N ARG A 35 4.93 5.91 -3.67
CA ARG A 35 4.98 5.69 -5.11
C ARG A 35 3.96 4.62 -5.55
N PRO A 36 3.54 4.63 -6.82
CA PRO A 36 2.81 3.52 -7.41
C PRO A 36 3.59 2.21 -7.25
N LEU A 37 2.98 1.18 -6.70
CA LEU A 37 3.61 -0.14 -6.59
C LEU A 37 3.34 -0.97 -7.85
N GLN A 38 4.25 -1.90 -8.14
CA GLN A 38 4.09 -2.90 -9.20
C GLN A 38 2.76 -3.66 -9.08
N ILE A 39 2.17 -4.00 -10.22
CA ILE A 39 1.01 -4.89 -10.26
C ILE A 39 1.46 -6.32 -9.87
N GLY A 40 0.77 -6.93 -8.90
CA GLY A 40 1.14 -8.26 -8.40
C GLY A 40 2.17 -8.24 -7.26
N ILE A 41 2.55 -7.06 -6.74
CA ILE A 41 3.55 -6.94 -5.67
C ILE A 41 3.23 -7.78 -4.41
N PHE A 42 1.96 -8.08 -4.16
CA PHE A 42 1.57 -8.93 -3.03
C PHE A 42 2.16 -10.34 -3.14
N ASP A 43 2.20 -10.91 -4.33
CA ASP A 43 2.72 -12.27 -4.54
C ASP A 43 4.23 -12.30 -4.28
N GLU A 44 4.97 -11.28 -4.70
CA GLU A 44 6.40 -11.14 -4.39
C GLU A 44 6.66 -10.98 -2.88
N ILE A 45 5.79 -10.24 -2.17
CA ILE A 45 5.88 -10.14 -0.71
C ILE A 45 5.62 -11.50 -0.07
N ILE A 46 4.67 -12.29 -0.60
CA ILE A 46 4.38 -13.63 -0.10
C ILE A 46 5.56 -14.57 -0.31
N ASP A 47 6.20 -14.52 -1.48
CA ASP A 47 7.39 -15.33 -1.77
C ASP A 47 8.55 -15.03 -0.80
N PHE A 48 8.75 -13.76 -0.44
CA PHE A 48 9.69 -13.37 0.60
C PHE A 48 9.24 -13.86 1.98
N TYR A 49 7.98 -13.60 2.33
CA TYR A 49 7.40 -13.91 3.63
C TYR A 49 7.40 -15.42 3.95
N GLU A 50 7.19 -16.29 2.95
CA GLU A 50 7.22 -17.75 3.10
C GLU A 50 8.62 -18.30 3.38
N ARG A 51 9.68 -17.54 3.08
CA ARG A 51 11.07 -17.91 3.37
C ARG A 51 11.50 -17.55 4.79
N LEU A 52 10.66 -16.89 5.56
CA LEU A 52 10.96 -16.53 6.94
C LEU A 52 10.80 -17.75 7.85
N ASP A 53 11.81 -18.01 8.68
CA ASP A 53 11.74 -19.08 9.69
C ASP A 53 10.61 -18.85 10.70
N THR A 54 10.29 -17.59 10.99
CA THR A 54 9.23 -17.21 11.94
C THR A 54 8.41 -16.04 11.41
N PRO A 55 7.31 -16.32 10.70
CA PRO A 55 6.46 -15.26 10.16
C PRO A 55 5.75 -14.48 11.28
N PRO A 56 5.89 -13.14 11.34
CA PRO A 56 5.45 -12.34 12.51
C PRO A 56 3.93 -12.10 12.62
N PHE A 57 3.17 -12.39 11.57
CA PHE A 57 1.72 -12.20 11.48
C PHE A 57 1.16 -13.04 10.33
N SER A 58 -0.14 -13.31 10.24
CA SER A 58 -0.71 -14.15 9.17
C SER A 58 -0.71 -13.48 7.78
N LYS A 59 -0.71 -14.28 6.70
CA LYS A 59 -0.91 -13.81 5.30
C LYS A 59 -2.19 -13.00 5.11
N LYS A 60 -3.26 -13.34 5.85
CA LYS A 60 -4.51 -12.58 5.84
C LYS A 60 -4.30 -11.17 6.41
N ALA A 61 -3.63 -11.05 7.55
CA ALA A 61 -3.32 -9.76 8.15
C ALA A 61 -2.42 -8.92 7.23
N LEU A 62 -1.44 -9.55 6.57
CA LEU A 62 -0.60 -8.91 5.56
C LEU A 62 -1.42 -8.32 4.40
N ARG A 63 -2.34 -9.10 3.84
CA ARG A 63 -3.24 -8.63 2.76
C ARG A 63 -4.11 -7.46 3.21
N GLU A 64 -4.63 -7.51 4.43
CA GLU A 64 -5.45 -6.43 4.99
C GLU A 64 -4.64 -5.15 5.23
N ALA A 65 -3.38 -5.26 5.65
CA ALA A 65 -2.48 -4.14 5.82
C ALA A 65 -2.08 -3.50 4.48
N LEU A 66 -1.76 -4.32 3.47
CA LEU A 66 -1.47 -3.82 2.13
C LEU A 66 -2.68 -3.12 1.50
N SER A 67 -3.88 -3.70 1.64
CA SER A 67 -5.13 -3.07 1.21
C SER A 67 -5.39 -1.73 1.92
N TYR A 68 -5.07 -1.66 3.22
CA TYR A 68 -5.13 -0.42 3.99
C TYR A 68 -4.15 0.63 3.47
N TYR A 69 -2.90 0.24 3.18
CA TYR A 69 -1.87 1.10 2.60
C TYR A 69 -2.29 1.64 1.22
N SER A 70 -2.72 0.75 0.31
CA SER A 70 -3.09 1.10 -1.07
C SER A 70 -4.43 1.87 -1.17
N SER A 71 -5.20 1.93 -0.08
CA SER A 71 -6.42 2.74 0.01
C SER A 71 -6.20 4.09 0.69
N SER A 72 -4.97 4.40 1.10
CA SER A 72 -4.66 5.64 1.81
C SER A 72 -4.73 6.86 0.88
N PRO A 73 -4.95 8.08 1.43
CA PRO A 73 -4.94 9.32 0.66
C PRO A 73 -3.63 9.53 -0.11
N ALA A 74 -2.49 9.25 0.53
CA ALA A 74 -1.17 9.42 -0.06
C ALA A 74 -0.97 8.49 -1.27
N TYR A 75 -1.35 7.22 -1.13
CA TYR A 75 -1.22 6.24 -2.20
C TYR A 75 -2.14 6.57 -3.38
N LEU A 76 -3.42 6.85 -3.14
CA LEU A 76 -4.34 7.17 -4.23
C LEU A 76 -3.92 8.45 -4.99
N ASN A 77 -3.35 9.44 -4.29
CA ASN A 77 -2.87 10.67 -4.91
C ASN A 77 -1.54 10.50 -5.68
N CYS A 78 -0.73 9.46 -5.41
CA CYS A 78 0.49 9.21 -6.17
C CYS A 78 0.24 8.47 -7.48
N GLN A 79 -0.95 7.89 -7.69
CA GLN A 79 -1.37 7.21 -8.92
C GLN A 79 -1.64 8.22 -10.05
N LYS A 80 -0.59 8.79 -10.64
CA LYS A 80 -0.67 9.73 -11.77
C LYS A 80 -0.26 9.06 -13.07
N ALA A 81 -0.94 9.38 -14.17
CA ALA A 81 -0.62 8.84 -15.49
C ALA A 81 0.86 9.09 -15.86
N ASN A 82 1.47 8.12 -16.54
CA ASN A 82 2.88 8.12 -16.95
C ASN A 82 3.90 8.12 -15.78
N THR A 83 3.46 7.88 -14.54
CA THR A 83 4.37 7.65 -13.41
C THR A 83 4.81 6.19 -13.41
N ALA A 84 6.12 5.96 -13.30
CA ALA A 84 6.66 4.62 -13.12
C ALA A 84 6.23 4.00 -11.79
N ARG A 85 5.85 2.73 -11.84
CA ARG A 85 5.67 1.88 -10.68
C ARG A 85 7.01 1.33 -10.23
N VAL A 86 7.09 1.00 -8.96
CA VAL A 86 8.29 0.40 -8.36
C VAL A 86 8.02 -1.03 -7.89
N ASP A 87 8.98 -1.91 -8.14
CA ASP A 87 9.06 -3.25 -7.53
C ASP A 87 9.49 -3.17 -6.06
N LEU A 88 9.64 -4.32 -5.39
CA LEU A 88 10.08 -4.39 -3.98
C LEU A 88 11.47 -3.79 -3.72
N PHE A 89 12.30 -3.71 -4.74
CA PHE A 89 13.68 -3.21 -4.68
C PHE A 89 13.80 -1.75 -5.11
N GLY A 90 12.71 -1.14 -5.58
CA GLY A 90 12.66 0.25 -6.05
C GLY A 90 12.94 0.43 -7.53
N ASN A 91 13.08 -0.64 -8.31
CA ASN A 91 13.31 -0.54 -9.74
C ASN A 91 12.01 -0.12 -10.43
N GLU A 92 12.14 0.75 -11.42
CA GLU A 92 11.02 1.14 -12.27
C GLU A 92 10.60 -0.03 -13.16
N VAL A 93 9.30 -0.31 -13.21
CA VAL A 93 8.71 -1.41 -13.97
C VAL A 93 7.76 -0.88 -15.04
N ASP A 94 6.44 -1.05 -14.85
CA ASP A 94 5.41 -0.51 -15.71
C ASP A 94 4.99 0.91 -15.29
N ILE A 95 4.21 1.58 -16.15
CA ILE A 95 3.68 2.92 -15.86
C ILE A 95 2.21 2.85 -15.47
N VAL A 96 1.77 3.82 -14.66
CA VAL A 96 0.34 4.04 -14.40
C VAL A 96 -0.32 4.57 -15.68
N THR A 97 -1.35 3.89 -16.17
CA THR A 97 -2.12 4.38 -17.34
C THR A 97 -3.06 5.52 -16.96
N GLU A 98 -3.60 6.22 -17.96
CA GLU A 98 -4.60 7.26 -17.72
C GLU A 98 -5.85 6.73 -17.01
N GLU A 99 -6.35 5.56 -17.41
CA GLU A 99 -7.54 4.93 -16.84
C GLU A 99 -7.30 4.57 -15.37
N GLN A 100 -6.12 4.03 -15.06
CA GLN A 100 -5.74 3.70 -13.68
C GLN A 100 -5.63 4.95 -12.80
N ALA A 101 -5.05 6.03 -13.32
CA ALA A 101 -4.98 7.31 -12.61
C ALA A 101 -6.38 7.91 -12.37
N LYS A 102 -7.25 7.91 -13.39
CA LYS A 102 -8.65 8.35 -13.28
C LYS A 102 -9.40 7.53 -12.23
N TYR A 103 -9.24 6.20 -12.24
CA TYR A 103 -9.84 5.32 -11.26
C TYR A 103 -9.36 5.61 -9.83
N ALA A 104 -8.04 5.77 -9.62
CA ALA A 104 -7.49 6.10 -8.31
C ALA A 104 -8.04 7.44 -7.77
N HIS A 105 -8.18 8.45 -8.64
CA HIS A 105 -8.79 9.73 -8.28
C HIS A 105 -10.26 9.57 -7.88
N GLN A 106 -11.06 8.80 -8.63
CA GLN A 106 -12.45 8.52 -8.27
C GLN A 106 -12.56 7.83 -6.90
N ARG A 107 -11.69 6.85 -6.63
CA ARG A 107 -11.62 6.17 -5.33
C ARG A 107 -11.26 7.12 -4.19
N TYR A 108 -10.36 8.07 -4.45
CA TYR A 108 -10.04 9.12 -3.49
C TYR A 108 -11.27 9.97 -3.17
N GLN A 109 -11.99 10.45 -4.19
CA GLN A 109 -13.19 11.28 -4.00
C GLN A 109 -14.29 10.53 -3.23
N GLN A 110 -14.55 9.27 -3.58
CA GLN A 110 -15.55 8.44 -2.88
C GLN A 110 -15.23 8.26 -1.39
N ARG A 111 -13.95 8.17 -1.03
CA ARG A 111 -13.51 7.84 0.33
C ARG A 111 -13.22 9.07 1.19
N TYR A 112 -12.80 10.18 0.57
CA TYR A 112 -12.25 11.35 1.25
C TYR A 112 -12.84 12.68 0.75
N GLY A 113 -13.62 12.69 -0.33
CA GLY A 113 -14.20 13.89 -0.95
C GLY A 113 -15.33 14.53 -0.15
N GLU A 114 -16.06 13.77 0.67
CA GLU A 114 -17.22 14.25 1.44
C GLU A 114 -16.88 15.12 2.67
N LYS A 115 -15.63 15.59 2.81
CA LYS A 115 -15.26 16.59 3.84
C LYS A 115 -15.44 18.04 3.40
N LYS A 116 -16.14 18.29 2.28
CA LYS A 116 -16.51 19.64 1.84
C LYS A 116 -17.97 19.65 1.39
N GLY A 117 -18.86 19.82 2.36
CA GLY A 117 -20.27 20.19 2.23
C GLY A 117 -20.68 20.86 3.52
#